data_AF-A0A1I4LB53-F1
#
_entry.id   AF-A0A1I4LB53-F1
#
_cell.length_a   1.000
_cell.length_b   1.000
_cell.length_c   1.000
_cell.angle_alpha   90.00
_cell.angle_beta   90.00
_cell.angle_gamma   90.00
#
_symmetry.space_group_name_H-M   'P 1'
#
loop_
_entity.id
_entity.type
_entity.pdbx_description
1 polymer ?
#
loop_
_entity_poly.entity_id
_entity_poly.type
_entity_poly.pdbx_seq_one_letter_code
_entity_poly.pdbx_strand_id
1 'polypeptide(L)'
;MTNLYSIDAYRSSHIPTLPPGGHPKMDRAFQRLPWGHYQSPVVPNTMKAQLAYACLFKEEQDAEDGFPWGEAVFTISRGFFIRLQSALYMLYLMAALGLAISAFGVLILVFAILSDNPSLKDFINLIDALKWFYAVLFGCFFGGKYGRLFLASLNEKRLRSDPTGLYRREGLVRIKLKHGMFEAPFIEFDAYRIHTPSGRGGRYYNLLLQHRYSNTQLWMKGLVTDAMNPKDINAYWSMIQQYMDVSGPLPDVPIFEPFRQRDPVTEAADRESGRDPFFWRNMSNDQWRGEYESDYQQRLQHADFNEHSYHSCILDAHIQGRGLPLPDGPQGAMLA
;
A
#
# COMPACT_ATOMS: atom_id res chain seq x y z
N MET A 1 -23.95 1.53 -25.42
CA MET A 1 -22.87 0.86 -24.68
C MET A 1 -21.78 1.89 -24.47
N THR A 2 -21.77 2.55 -23.32
CA THR A 2 -20.81 3.60 -22.96
C THR A 2 -19.45 2.95 -22.69
N ASN A 3 -18.45 3.29 -23.51
CA ASN A 3 -17.06 2.80 -23.37
C ASN A 3 -16.46 3.30 -22.05
N LEU A 4 -16.68 2.57 -20.95
CA LEU A 4 -16.11 2.85 -19.63
C LEU A 4 -14.64 2.41 -19.50
N TYR A 5 -14.20 1.52 -20.40
CA TYR A 5 -12.81 1.06 -20.50
C TYR A 5 -12.23 1.50 -21.85
N SER A 6 -10.95 1.84 -21.86
CA SER A 6 -10.20 2.07 -23.10
C SER A 6 -10.17 0.80 -23.94
N ILE A 7 -10.00 0.97 -25.26
CA ILE A 7 -9.76 -0.13 -26.19
C ILE A 7 -8.47 -0.88 -25.81
N ASP A 8 -7.48 -0.13 -25.29
CA ASP A 8 -6.18 -0.65 -24.88
C ASP A 8 -6.14 -1.18 -23.43
N ALA A 9 -7.30 -1.25 -22.76
CA ALA A 9 -7.39 -1.78 -21.40
C ALA A 9 -6.94 -3.25 -21.35
N TYR A 10 -6.21 -3.62 -20.29
CA TYR A 10 -5.66 -4.96 -20.17
C TYR A 10 -6.77 -6.01 -20.02
N ARG A 11 -6.74 -7.02 -20.90
CA ARG A 11 -7.66 -8.17 -20.90
C ARG A 11 -6.84 -9.45 -20.94
N SER A 12 -7.00 -10.30 -19.93
CA SER A 12 -6.34 -11.61 -19.92
C SER A 12 -6.77 -12.51 -21.09
N SER A 13 -7.99 -12.31 -21.60
CA SER A 13 -8.55 -13.02 -22.75
C SER A 13 -7.98 -12.59 -24.10
N HIS A 14 -7.34 -11.41 -24.19
CA HIS A 14 -6.85 -10.86 -25.45
C HIS A 14 -5.51 -10.16 -25.24
N ILE A 15 -4.43 -10.95 -25.21
CA ILE A 15 -3.07 -10.45 -25.03
C ILE A 15 -2.44 -10.17 -26.41
N PRO A 16 -2.00 -8.94 -26.70
CA PRO A 16 -1.33 -8.61 -27.95
C PRO A 16 0.05 -9.30 -28.04
N THR A 17 0.54 -9.53 -29.25
CA THR A 17 1.91 -10.01 -29.45
C THR A 17 2.90 -8.90 -29.14
N LEU A 18 3.86 -9.17 -28.27
CA LEU A 18 4.84 -8.19 -27.82
C LEU A 18 6.19 -8.38 -28.52
N PRO A 19 6.88 -7.29 -28.90
CA PRO A 19 8.22 -7.37 -29.45
C PRO A 19 9.24 -7.89 -28.41
N PRO A 20 10.39 -8.41 -28.88
CA PRO A 20 11.48 -8.83 -28.00
C PRO A 20 11.90 -7.69 -27.08
N GLY A 21 12.10 -8.01 -25.81
CA GLY A 21 12.64 -7.08 -24.84
C GLY A 21 12.70 -7.72 -23.47
N GLY A 22 13.45 -7.10 -22.58
CA GLY A 22 13.60 -7.58 -21.21
C GLY A 22 14.92 -7.13 -20.61
N HIS A 23 15.17 -7.63 -19.42
CA HIS A 23 16.33 -7.25 -18.62
C HIS A 23 17.09 -8.51 -18.19
N PRO A 24 18.02 -9.04 -19.02
CA PRO A 24 18.75 -10.28 -18.71
C PRO A 24 19.59 -10.21 -17.44
N LYS A 25 19.96 -9.00 -17.00
CA LYS A 25 20.63 -8.78 -15.72
C LYS A 25 19.65 -8.93 -14.55
N MET A 26 18.41 -8.45 -14.70
CA MET A 26 17.34 -8.61 -13.70
C MET A 26 16.92 -10.07 -13.60
N ASP A 27 16.74 -10.76 -14.72
CA ASP A 27 16.37 -12.18 -14.76
C ASP A 27 17.40 -13.09 -14.07
N ARG A 28 18.69 -12.69 -14.11
CA ARG A 28 19.77 -13.38 -13.40
C ARG A 28 19.81 -13.06 -11.91
N ALA A 29 19.43 -11.85 -11.52
CA ALA A 29 19.54 -11.36 -10.15
C ALA A 29 18.29 -11.66 -9.29
N PHE A 30 17.12 -11.72 -9.92
CA PHE A 30 15.82 -11.79 -9.23
C PHE A 30 14.89 -12.79 -9.91
N GLN A 31 13.97 -13.35 -9.13
CA GLN A 31 12.95 -14.23 -9.69
C GLN A 31 11.85 -13.38 -10.34
N ARG A 32 11.68 -13.53 -11.66
CA ARG A 32 10.53 -13.00 -12.38
C ARG A 32 9.28 -13.80 -12.00
N LEU A 33 8.18 -13.09 -11.75
CA LEU A 33 6.90 -13.70 -11.42
C LEU A 33 6.13 -14.01 -12.70
N PRO A 34 5.44 -15.16 -12.76
CA PRO A 34 4.66 -15.53 -13.92
C PRO A 34 3.41 -14.66 -14.06
N TRP A 35 2.95 -14.49 -15.29
CA TRP A 35 1.60 -14.04 -15.57
C TRP A 35 0.64 -15.22 -15.43
N GLY A 36 -0.50 -15.03 -14.77
CA GLY A 36 -1.44 -16.09 -14.49
C GLY A 36 -2.82 -15.58 -14.10
N HIS A 37 -3.84 -16.43 -14.27
CA HIS A 37 -5.21 -16.13 -13.89
C HIS A 37 -5.46 -16.65 -12.47
N TYR A 38 -5.27 -15.77 -11.48
CA TYR A 38 -5.43 -16.12 -10.07
C TYR A 38 -6.76 -15.58 -9.57
N GLN A 39 -7.70 -16.47 -9.28
CA GLN A 39 -8.96 -16.13 -8.62
C GLN A 39 -8.76 -16.31 -7.10
N SER A 40 -9.03 -15.25 -6.32
CA SER A 40 -8.86 -15.13 -4.85
C SER A 40 -7.48 -14.74 -4.30
N PRO A 41 -6.89 -13.61 -4.75
CA PRO A 41 -5.63 -13.12 -4.20
C PRO A 41 -5.87 -12.32 -2.92
N VAL A 42 -5.88 -13.00 -1.76
CA VAL A 42 -5.84 -12.31 -0.47
C VAL A 42 -4.40 -12.21 -0.01
N VAL A 43 -4.01 -11.04 0.50
CA VAL A 43 -2.72 -10.80 1.14
C VAL A 43 -2.92 -10.74 2.66
N PRO A 44 -2.78 -11.87 3.39
CA PRO A 44 -3.18 -11.96 4.79
C PRO A 44 -2.42 -10.98 5.69
N ASN A 45 -1.14 -10.75 5.39
CA ASN A 45 -0.24 -9.89 6.19
C ASN A 45 -0.71 -8.44 6.32
N THR A 46 -1.63 -8.00 5.47
CA THR A 46 -2.12 -6.63 5.44
C THR A 46 -3.59 -6.53 5.82
N MET A 47 -4.24 -7.65 6.18
CA MET A 47 -5.69 -7.70 6.36
C MET A 47 -6.17 -6.74 7.45
N LYS A 48 -5.45 -6.66 8.57
CA LYS A 48 -5.80 -5.72 9.65
C LYS A 48 -5.86 -4.26 9.18
N ALA A 49 -4.91 -3.86 8.34
CA ALA A 49 -4.86 -2.51 7.80
C ALA A 49 -5.95 -2.30 6.74
N GLN A 50 -6.20 -3.31 5.91
CA GLN A 50 -7.25 -3.26 4.89
C GLN A 50 -8.66 -3.20 5.50
N LEU A 51 -8.96 -4.01 6.52
CA LEU A 51 -10.23 -3.97 7.23
C LEU A 51 -10.41 -2.63 7.93
N ALA A 52 -9.38 -2.12 8.62
CA ALA A 52 -9.44 -0.79 9.23
C ALA A 52 -9.72 0.31 8.20
N TYR A 53 -9.18 0.20 6.99
CA TYR A 53 -9.46 1.11 5.88
C TYR A 53 -10.91 0.97 5.37
N ALA A 54 -11.39 -0.25 5.15
CA ALA A 54 -12.76 -0.51 4.69
C ALA A 54 -13.80 0.06 5.67
N CYS A 55 -13.56 -0.09 6.98
CA CYS A 55 -14.44 0.43 8.03
C CYS A 55 -14.50 1.96 8.12
N LEU A 56 -13.61 2.70 7.43
CA LEU A 56 -13.69 4.16 7.36
C LEU A 56 -14.86 4.64 6.50
N PHE A 57 -15.33 3.82 5.55
CA PHE A 57 -16.37 4.17 4.58
C PHE A 57 -17.70 3.57 5.04
N LYS A 58 -18.47 4.33 5.82
CA LYS A 58 -19.74 3.85 6.37
C LYS A 58 -20.90 4.11 5.43
N GLU A 59 -20.90 5.25 4.74
CA GLU A 59 -21.94 5.63 3.80
C GLU A 59 -21.53 5.30 2.36
N GLU A 60 -22.51 5.21 1.46
CA GLU A 60 -22.27 5.01 0.02
C GLU A 60 -21.59 6.23 -0.61
N GLN A 61 -21.88 7.42 -0.08
CA GLN A 61 -21.32 8.72 -0.51
C GLN A 61 -19.88 8.93 -0.02
N ASP A 62 -19.46 8.29 1.09
CA ASP A 62 -18.07 8.37 1.59
C ASP A 62 -17.07 7.81 0.58
N ALA A 63 -17.52 6.91 -0.30
CA ALA A 63 -16.71 6.32 -1.35
C ALA A 63 -16.39 7.31 -2.48
N GLU A 64 -16.95 8.53 -2.46
CA GLU A 64 -16.82 9.49 -3.56
C GLU A 64 -15.38 9.83 -3.95
N ASP A 65 -14.48 9.96 -2.96
CA ASP A 65 -13.06 10.33 -3.12
C ASP A 65 -12.10 9.48 -2.27
N GLY A 66 -12.26 8.14 -2.29
CA GLY A 66 -11.45 7.24 -1.48
C GLY A 66 -9.96 7.20 -1.86
N PHE A 67 -9.10 7.79 -1.06
CA PHE A 67 -7.63 7.64 -1.11
C PHE A 67 -7.23 6.39 -0.29
N PRO A 68 -6.37 5.43 -0.74
CA PRO A 68 -5.35 5.55 -1.80
C PRO A 68 -5.77 5.25 -3.24
N TRP A 69 -7.07 5.13 -3.52
CA TRP A 69 -7.60 4.52 -4.75
C TRP A 69 -8.72 5.32 -5.40
N GLY A 70 -8.49 6.61 -5.57
CA GLY A 70 -9.44 7.51 -6.24
C GLY A 70 -9.58 7.14 -7.72
N GLU A 71 -10.82 6.91 -8.13
CA GLU A 71 -11.37 6.68 -9.49
C GLU A 71 -10.75 5.64 -10.45
N ALA A 72 -9.48 5.23 -10.32
CA ALA A 72 -8.88 4.13 -11.09
C ALA A 72 -7.41 3.80 -10.70
N VAL A 73 -6.82 4.37 -9.63
CA VAL A 73 -5.35 4.45 -9.48
C VAL A 73 -4.81 3.72 -8.24
N PHE A 74 -3.88 2.77 -8.44
CA PHE A 74 -3.03 2.23 -7.36
C PHE A 74 -1.91 3.22 -7.02
N THR A 75 -2.07 4.06 -5.99
CA THR A 75 -0.97 4.95 -5.57
C THR A 75 0.12 4.24 -4.78
N ILE A 76 1.37 4.54 -5.11
CA ILE A 76 2.55 3.91 -4.53
C ILE A 76 3.47 5.02 -4.07
N SER A 77 3.52 5.30 -2.77
CA SER A 77 4.50 6.28 -2.28
C SER A 77 5.34 5.77 -1.11
N ARG A 78 6.63 6.08 -1.20
CA ARG A 78 7.51 6.30 -0.05
C ARG A 78 7.77 7.80 0.04
N GLY A 79 7.67 8.37 1.23
CA GLY A 79 7.96 9.78 1.42
C GLY A 79 8.76 10.07 2.69
N PHE A 80 9.72 10.99 2.59
CA PHE A 80 10.38 11.69 3.70
C PHE A 80 9.42 12.09 4.83
N PHE A 81 8.19 12.46 4.49
CA PHE A 81 7.13 12.80 5.44
C PHE A 81 6.74 11.66 6.39
N ILE A 82 6.85 10.38 5.98
CA ILE A 82 6.61 9.24 6.87
C ILE A 82 7.68 9.21 7.98
N ARG A 83 8.95 9.43 7.62
CA ARG A 83 10.05 9.48 8.61
C ARG A 83 9.86 10.64 9.59
N LEU A 84 9.47 11.81 9.08
CA LEU A 84 9.21 12.98 9.92
C LEU A 84 7.97 12.76 10.81
N GLN A 85 6.91 12.14 10.29
CA GLN A 85 5.72 11.76 11.05
C GLN A 85 6.06 10.77 12.17
N SER A 86 6.88 9.76 11.89
CA SER A 86 7.39 8.83 12.91
C SER A 86 8.24 9.54 13.96
N ALA A 87 9.10 10.48 13.56
CA ALA A 87 9.90 11.27 14.49
C ALA A 87 9.03 12.15 15.42
N LEU A 88 8.00 12.81 14.88
CA LEU A 88 7.05 13.58 15.68
C LEU A 88 6.21 12.70 16.62
N TYR A 89 5.87 11.48 16.19
CA TYR A 89 5.20 10.51 17.05
C TYR A 89 6.10 10.06 18.21
N MET A 90 7.38 9.80 17.95
CA MET A 90 8.35 9.50 19.00
C MET A 90 8.53 10.68 19.97
N LEU A 91 8.59 11.91 19.45
CA LEU A 91 8.65 13.12 20.28
C LEU A 91 7.42 13.23 21.20
N TYR A 92 6.22 13.00 20.66
CA TYR A 92 4.97 12.97 21.42
C TYR A 92 5.01 11.92 22.54
N LEU A 93 5.42 10.68 22.24
CA LEU A 93 5.51 9.60 23.23
C LEU A 93 6.53 9.90 24.34
N MET A 94 7.71 10.43 23.97
CA MET A 94 8.74 10.82 24.93
C MET A 94 8.24 11.95 25.85
N ALA A 95 7.55 12.95 25.30
CA ALA A 95 6.97 14.04 26.09
C ALA A 95 5.84 13.55 27.01
N ALA A 96 4.97 12.65 26.52
CA ALA A 96 3.90 12.06 27.33
C ALA A 96 4.47 11.23 28.50
N LEU A 97 5.51 10.42 28.25
CA LEU A 97 6.20 9.67 29.29
C LEU A 97 6.87 10.60 30.31
N GLY A 98 7.54 11.65 29.83
CA GLY A 98 8.17 12.67 30.69
C GLY A 98 7.15 13.40 31.58
N LEU A 99 5.97 13.73 31.04
CA LEU A 99 4.87 14.31 31.81
C LEU A 99 4.36 13.35 32.89
N ALA A 100 4.23 12.04 32.58
CA ALA A 100 3.77 11.04 33.54
C ALA A 100 4.77 10.83 34.70
N ILE A 101 6.06 10.70 34.39
CA ILE A 101 7.11 10.50 35.40
C ILE A 101 7.25 11.75 36.28
N SER A 102 7.26 12.94 35.67
CA SER A 102 7.38 14.19 36.41
C SER A 102 6.16 14.48 37.28
N ALA A 103 4.94 14.13 36.83
CA ALA A 103 3.73 14.26 37.64
C ALA A 103 3.83 13.45 38.94
N PHE A 104 4.39 12.25 38.91
CA PHE A 104 4.64 11.45 40.11
C PHE A 104 5.65 12.13 41.06
N GLY A 105 6.73 12.69 40.51
CA GLY A 105 7.70 13.46 41.29
C GLY A 105 7.10 14.72 41.93
N VAL A 106 6.24 15.45 41.20
CA VAL A 106 5.53 16.61 41.72
C VAL A 106 4.54 16.22 42.81
N LEU A 107 3.84 15.10 42.69
CA LEU A 107 2.94 14.60 43.74
C LEU A 107 3.70 14.32 45.04
N ILE A 108 4.90 13.74 44.98
CA ILE A 108 5.76 13.52 46.16
C ILE A 108 6.17 14.86 46.76
N LEU A 109 6.60 15.82 45.95
CA LEU A 109 7.01 17.15 46.41
C LEU A 109 5.86 17.91 47.07
N VAL A 110 4.67 17.85 46.47
CA VAL A 110 3.44 18.44 47.03
C VAL A 110 3.07 17.77 48.36
N PHE A 111 3.17 16.44 48.45
CA PHE A 111 2.91 15.72 49.70
C PHE A 111 3.93 16.10 50.80
N ALA A 112 5.20 16.27 50.45
CA ALA A 112 6.22 16.73 51.38
C ALA A 112 5.93 18.14 51.92
N ILE A 113 5.53 19.08 51.05
CA ILE A 113 5.15 20.44 51.44
C ILE A 113 3.88 20.45 52.31
N LEU A 114 2.92 19.57 52.02
CA LEU A 114 1.71 19.42 52.85
C LEU A 114 2.02 18.83 54.23
N SER A 115 3.04 17.97 54.34
CA SER A 115 3.46 17.37 55.61
C SER A 115 4.29 18.31 56.48
N ASP A 116 5.01 19.27 55.87
CA ASP A 116 5.89 20.21 56.56
C ASP A 116 5.31 21.63 56.52
N ASN A 117 4.34 21.89 57.41
CA ASN A 117 3.66 23.18 57.62
C ASN A 117 3.32 23.96 56.32
N PRO A 118 2.11 23.75 55.75
CA PRO A 118 1.80 24.25 54.40
C PRO A 118 1.87 25.78 54.32
N SER A 119 2.76 26.29 53.47
CA SER A 119 2.91 27.72 53.18
C SER A 119 2.68 28.00 51.69
N LEU A 120 1.88 29.02 51.38
CA LEU A 120 1.57 29.44 50.01
C LEU A 120 2.83 29.83 49.21
N LYS A 121 3.86 30.33 49.89
CA LYS A 121 5.10 30.77 49.26
C LYS A 121 5.90 29.60 48.68
N ASP A 122 5.85 28.44 49.35
CA ASP A 122 6.58 27.24 48.91
C ASP A 122 5.92 26.60 47.69
N PHE A 123 4.59 26.67 47.60
CA PHE A 123 3.86 26.30 46.39
C PHE A 123 4.21 27.19 45.19
N ILE A 124 4.30 28.51 45.39
CA ILE A 124 4.68 29.46 44.32
C ILE A 124 6.11 29.18 43.83
N ASN A 125 7.06 28.97 44.75
CA ASN A 125 8.45 28.64 44.41
C ASN A 125 8.56 27.32 43.63
N LEU A 126 7.77 26.31 44.00
CA LEU A 126 7.72 25.03 43.29
C LEU A 126 7.23 25.22 41.84
N ILE A 127 6.16 25.99 41.64
CA ILE A 127 5.62 26.29 40.32
C ILE A 127 6.66 27.06 39.49
N ASP A 128 7.31 28.07 40.08
CA ASP A 128 8.32 28.87 39.40
C ASP A 128 9.56 28.07 38.98
N ALA A 129 9.96 27.08 39.78
CA ALA A 129 11.05 26.17 39.44
C ALA A 129 10.69 25.22 38.28
N LEU A 130 9.44 24.78 38.21
CA LEU A 130 9.00 23.76 37.26
C LEU A 130 8.41 24.31 35.95
N LYS A 131 8.01 25.59 35.91
CA LYS A 131 7.27 26.17 34.78
C LYS A 131 7.96 25.98 33.42
N TRP A 132 9.28 26.20 33.34
CA TRP A 132 10.01 26.07 32.07
C TRP A 132 10.18 24.61 31.63
N PHE A 133 10.39 23.71 32.60
CA PHE A 133 10.45 22.28 32.34
C PHE A 133 9.13 21.76 31.74
N TYR A 134 8.00 22.11 32.36
CA TYR A 134 6.69 21.74 31.84
C TYR A 134 6.35 22.48 30.55
N ALA A 135 6.74 23.74 30.37
CA ALA A 135 6.53 24.47 29.11
C ALA A 135 7.19 23.76 27.91
N VAL A 136 8.42 23.28 28.08
CA VAL A 136 9.12 22.48 27.05
C VAL A 136 8.41 21.15 26.80
N LEU A 137 8.01 20.43 27.86
CA LEU A 137 7.30 19.16 27.72
C LEU A 137 5.95 19.32 27.01
N PHE A 138 5.15 20.33 27.38
CA PHE A 138 3.89 20.62 26.72
C PHE A 138 4.10 21.06 25.27
N GLY A 139 5.13 21.88 24.98
CA GLY A 139 5.52 22.25 23.62
C GLY A 139 5.84 21.03 22.76
N CYS A 140 6.66 20.11 23.26
CA CYS A 140 6.98 18.86 22.57
C CYS A 140 5.77 17.93 22.42
N PHE A 141 4.90 17.84 23.43
CA PHE A 141 3.69 17.03 23.41
C PHE A 141 2.72 17.52 22.34
N PHE A 142 2.38 18.81 22.35
CA PHE A 142 1.45 19.40 21.39
C PHE A 142 2.07 19.52 20.01
N GLY A 143 3.33 19.91 19.90
CA GLY A 143 4.08 19.95 18.65
C GLY A 143 4.16 18.57 17.97
N GLY A 144 4.48 17.52 18.73
CA GLY A 144 4.48 16.15 18.23
C GLY A 144 3.08 15.65 17.85
N LYS A 145 2.07 15.89 18.71
CA LYS A 145 0.69 15.42 18.51
C LYS A 145 -0.01 16.11 17.34
N TYR A 146 0.06 17.43 17.24
CA TYR A 146 -0.63 18.18 16.18
C TYR A 146 0.23 18.28 14.93
N GLY A 147 1.55 18.41 15.06
CA GLY A 147 2.47 18.41 13.92
C GLY A 147 2.38 17.12 13.10
N ARG A 148 2.24 15.95 13.73
CA ARG A 148 2.04 14.68 13.00
C ARG A 148 0.72 14.66 12.22
N LEU A 149 -0.36 15.21 12.80
CA LEU A 149 -1.69 15.21 12.18
C LEU A 149 -1.70 16.17 10.98
N PHE A 150 -1.08 17.33 11.15
CA PHE A 150 -0.89 18.29 10.07
C PHE A 150 -0.02 17.71 8.95
N LEU A 151 1.11 17.07 9.28
CA LEU A 151 1.93 16.38 8.29
C LEU A 151 1.21 15.23 7.61
N ALA A 152 0.38 14.47 8.35
CA ALA A 152 -0.43 13.40 7.75
C ALA A 152 -1.41 13.97 6.71
N SER A 153 -2.10 15.07 7.03
CA SER A 153 -2.99 15.76 6.08
C SER A 153 -2.25 16.32 4.86
N LEU A 154 -1.07 16.91 5.06
CA LEU A 154 -0.23 17.37 3.94
C LEU A 154 0.28 16.21 3.09
N ASN A 155 0.68 15.12 3.72
CA ASN A 155 1.12 13.92 3.04
C ASN A 155 -0.03 13.35 2.20
N GLU A 156 -1.23 13.25 2.76
CA GLU A 156 -2.44 12.80 2.06
C GLU A 156 -2.75 13.67 0.83
N LYS A 157 -2.70 15.01 0.95
CA LYS A 157 -2.85 15.91 -0.19
C LYS A 157 -1.76 15.71 -1.25
N ARG A 158 -0.51 15.51 -0.82
CA ARG A 158 0.62 15.26 -1.73
C ARG A 158 0.48 13.91 -2.43
N LEU A 159 0.08 12.87 -1.71
CA LEU A 159 -0.17 11.53 -2.25
C LEU A 159 -1.30 11.57 -3.28
N ARG A 160 -2.39 12.32 -3.03
CA ARG A 160 -3.45 12.56 -4.03
C ARG A 160 -2.94 13.24 -5.32
N SER A 161 -1.91 14.06 -5.21
CA SER A 161 -1.33 14.77 -6.37
C SER A 161 -0.25 13.98 -7.12
N ASP A 162 0.10 12.78 -6.67
CA ASP A 162 1.06 11.93 -7.38
C ASP A 162 0.33 11.09 -8.44
N PRO A 163 0.55 11.33 -9.74
CA PRO A 163 -0.06 10.53 -10.82
C PRO A 163 0.55 9.13 -10.92
N THR A 164 1.51 8.76 -10.07
CA THR A 164 2.16 7.45 -10.13
C THR A 164 1.21 6.35 -9.66
N GLY A 165 0.84 5.46 -10.57
CA GLY A 165 0.01 4.31 -10.23
C GLY A 165 -0.43 3.47 -11.42
N LEU A 166 -1.28 2.48 -11.09
CA LEU A 166 -1.86 1.54 -12.05
C LEU A 166 -3.29 1.99 -12.40
N TYR A 167 -3.55 2.24 -13.69
CA TYR A 167 -4.81 2.77 -14.21
C TYR A 167 -5.62 1.66 -14.88
N ARG A 168 -6.53 1.02 -14.13
CA ARG A 168 -7.35 -0.11 -14.63
C ARG A 168 -8.16 0.23 -15.88
N ARG A 169 -8.81 1.41 -15.90
CA ARG A 169 -9.69 1.82 -17.01
C ARG A 169 -8.96 1.99 -18.33
N GLU A 170 -7.73 2.47 -18.27
CA GLU A 170 -6.92 2.74 -19.44
C GLU A 170 -5.99 1.56 -19.79
N GLY A 171 -5.71 0.68 -18.83
CA GLY A 171 -4.70 -0.38 -18.99
C GLY A 171 -3.26 0.13 -18.86
N LEU A 172 -3.06 1.35 -18.38
CA LEU A 172 -1.76 2.03 -18.35
C LEU A 172 -1.14 2.03 -16.95
N VAL A 173 0.19 2.14 -16.93
CA VAL A 173 0.99 2.40 -15.74
C VAL A 173 1.64 3.76 -15.93
N ARG A 174 1.34 4.69 -15.02
CA ARG A 174 1.96 6.02 -15.02
C ARG A 174 2.97 6.10 -13.90
N ILE A 175 4.14 6.65 -14.19
CA ILE A 175 5.25 6.79 -13.25
C ILE A 175 5.79 8.21 -13.36
N LYS A 176 5.71 8.96 -12.27
CA LYS A 176 6.30 10.30 -12.20
C LYS A 176 7.81 10.20 -12.15
N LEU A 177 8.48 10.70 -13.17
CA LEU A 177 9.93 10.83 -13.20
C LEU A 177 10.36 12.21 -12.68
N LYS A 178 11.67 12.42 -12.50
CA LYS A 178 12.20 13.75 -12.13
C LYS A 178 11.89 14.81 -13.20
N HIS A 179 11.87 14.40 -14.46
CA HIS A 179 11.54 15.25 -15.61
C HIS A 179 10.48 14.52 -16.42
N GLY A 180 9.24 15.00 -16.37
CA GLY A 180 8.12 14.43 -17.11
C GLY A 180 7.44 13.23 -16.45
N MET A 181 6.49 12.65 -17.19
CA MET A 181 5.73 11.48 -16.81
C MET A 181 6.07 10.34 -17.76
N PHE A 182 6.25 9.13 -17.22
CA PHE A 182 6.38 7.93 -18.02
C PHE A 182 5.06 7.17 -18.01
N GLU A 183 4.49 6.93 -19.18
CA GLU A 183 3.26 6.17 -19.36
C GLU A 183 3.56 4.99 -20.28
N ALA A 184 3.14 3.78 -19.88
CA ALA A 184 3.25 2.60 -20.72
C ALA A 184 2.12 1.60 -20.40
N PRO A 185 1.72 0.75 -21.37
CA PRO A 185 0.76 -0.32 -21.13
C PRO A 185 1.22 -1.27 -20.02
N PHE A 186 0.30 -1.70 -19.16
CA PHE A 186 0.59 -2.61 -18.05
C PHE A 186 1.22 -3.94 -18.49
N ILE A 187 0.84 -4.41 -19.68
CA ILE A 187 1.36 -5.63 -20.29
C ILE A 187 2.86 -5.58 -20.59
N GLU A 188 3.44 -4.38 -20.71
CA GLU A 188 4.86 -4.17 -20.98
C GLU A 188 5.73 -4.21 -19.72
N PHE A 189 5.14 -4.44 -18.55
CA PHE A 189 5.87 -4.52 -17.28
C PHE A 189 6.08 -5.95 -16.83
N ASP A 190 7.34 -6.33 -16.63
CA ASP A 190 7.70 -7.60 -16.02
C ASP A 190 7.75 -7.46 -14.50
N ALA A 191 7.06 -8.36 -13.80
CA ALA A 191 7.04 -8.40 -12.35
C ALA A 191 8.23 -9.20 -11.79
N TYR A 192 8.96 -8.62 -10.86
CA TYR A 192 10.11 -9.23 -10.18
C TYR A 192 9.90 -9.26 -8.69
N ARG A 193 10.26 -10.41 -8.09
CA ARG A 193 10.38 -10.55 -6.64
C ARG A 193 11.80 -10.23 -6.21
N ILE A 194 11.96 -9.11 -5.50
CA ILE A 194 13.25 -8.62 -5.02
C ILE A 194 13.45 -8.99 -3.57
N HIS A 195 14.64 -9.54 -3.27
CA HIS A 195 15.11 -9.76 -1.91
C HIS A 195 15.78 -8.48 -1.40
N THR A 196 15.24 -7.89 -0.35
CA THR A 196 15.84 -6.75 0.34
C THR A 196 16.48 -7.23 1.64
N PRO A 197 17.81 -7.10 1.81
CA PRO A 197 18.45 -7.47 3.06
C PRO A 197 18.02 -6.51 4.16
N SER A 198 17.52 -7.05 5.26
CA SER A 198 17.36 -6.30 6.51
C SER A 198 18.73 -6.01 7.12
N GLY A 199 18.90 -4.82 7.71
CA GLY A 199 20.07 -4.51 8.54
C GLY A 199 20.25 -5.45 9.75
N ARG A 200 19.25 -6.28 10.07
CA ARG A 200 19.30 -7.32 11.12
C ARG A 200 19.29 -8.76 10.58
N GLY A 201 19.62 -8.98 9.31
CA GLY A 201 19.72 -10.32 8.71
C GLY A 201 18.38 -10.98 8.31
N GLY A 202 17.25 -10.31 8.54
CA GLY A 202 15.95 -10.71 8.00
C GLY A 202 15.89 -10.68 6.47
N ARG A 203 15.17 -11.64 5.88
CA ARG A 203 14.91 -11.72 4.44
C ARG A 203 13.53 -11.12 4.16
N TYR A 204 13.53 -9.97 3.51
CA TYR A 204 12.29 -9.32 3.09
C TYR A 204 12.13 -9.39 1.59
N TYR A 205 10.89 -9.59 1.16
CA TYR A 205 10.52 -9.67 -0.24
C TYR A 205 9.69 -8.45 -0.62
N ASN A 206 9.97 -7.90 -1.79
CA ASN A 206 9.25 -6.76 -2.36
C ASN A 206 8.91 -7.06 -3.82
N LEU A 207 7.77 -6.51 -4.27
CA LEU A 207 7.37 -6.57 -5.68
C LEU A 207 7.90 -5.33 -6.43
N LEU A 208 8.55 -5.57 -7.56
CA LEU A 208 9.01 -4.55 -8.50
C LEU A 208 8.40 -4.82 -9.87
N LEU A 209 7.80 -3.82 -10.49
CA LEU A 209 7.45 -3.85 -11.91
C LEU A 209 8.55 -3.13 -12.69
N GLN A 210 9.16 -3.82 -13.65
CA GLN A 210 10.20 -3.29 -14.52
C GLN A 210 9.62 -3.19 -15.92
N HIS A 211 9.64 -1.99 -16.49
CA HIS A 211 9.25 -1.83 -17.89
C HIS A 211 10.22 -2.60 -18.79
N ARG A 212 9.70 -3.31 -19.80
CA ARG A 212 10.48 -4.20 -20.64
C ARG A 212 11.42 -3.47 -21.60
N TYR A 213 10.97 -2.35 -22.16
CA TYR A 213 11.69 -1.61 -23.20
C TYR A 213 12.43 -0.37 -22.67
N SER A 214 12.46 -0.19 -21.35
CA SER A 214 13.19 0.92 -20.72
C SER A 214 13.72 0.52 -19.35
N ASN A 215 14.60 1.34 -18.77
CA ASN A 215 15.08 1.14 -17.40
C ASN A 215 14.10 1.68 -16.33
N THR A 216 12.86 1.98 -16.70
CA THR A 216 11.87 2.53 -15.77
C THR A 216 11.35 1.45 -14.82
N GLN A 217 11.37 1.74 -13.52
CA GLN A 217 11.01 0.82 -12.45
C GLN A 217 9.89 1.39 -11.58
N LEU A 218 8.91 0.56 -11.24
CA LEU A 218 7.85 0.86 -10.30
C LEU A 218 7.89 -0.09 -9.11
N TRP A 219 8.32 0.42 -7.96
CA TRP A 219 8.41 -0.36 -6.72
C TRP A 219 7.05 -0.46 -6.06
N MET A 220 6.39 -1.62 -6.11
CA MET A 220 5.04 -1.83 -5.56
C MET A 220 5.02 -1.86 -4.03
N LYS A 221 5.23 -0.72 -3.38
CA LYS A 221 5.34 -0.56 -1.92
C LYS A 221 4.10 0.05 -1.26
N GLY A 222 2.95 0.05 -1.94
CA GLY A 222 1.72 0.60 -1.37
C GLY A 222 1.06 -0.35 -0.36
N LEU A 223 0.63 -1.53 -0.81
CA LEU A 223 -0.08 -2.48 0.05
C LEU A 223 0.88 -3.40 0.80
N VAL A 224 1.80 -4.05 0.09
CA VAL A 224 2.74 -5.01 0.67
C VAL A 224 4.14 -4.43 0.61
N THR A 225 4.76 -4.29 1.79
CA THR A 225 6.15 -3.85 1.91
C THR A 225 6.91 -4.78 2.81
N ASP A 226 8.10 -5.16 2.39
CA ASP A 226 9.04 -5.93 3.18
C ASP A 226 8.38 -7.21 3.75
N ALA A 227 7.70 -7.97 2.88
CA ALA A 227 7.02 -9.21 3.27
C ALA A 227 8.04 -10.25 3.74
N MET A 228 7.71 -11.01 4.79
CA MET A 228 8.59 -12.08 5.28
C MET A 228 8.42 -13.38 4.50
N ASN A 229 7.22 -13.66 3.99
CA ASN A 229 6.94 -14.85 3.20
C ASN A 229 6.88 -14.47 1.69
N PRO A 230 7.66 -15.14 0.82
CA PRO A 230 7.64 -14.87 -0.61
C PRO A 230 6.28 -15.11 -1.27
N LYS A 231 5.46 -16.00 -0.72
CA LYS A 231 4.12 -16.30 -1.27
C LYS A 231 3.18 -15.09 -1.18
N ASP A 232 3.35 -14.21 -0.19
CA ASP A 232 2.56 -12.98 -0.10
C ASP A 232 2.83 -12.04 -1.28
N ILE A 233 4.06 -12.01 -1.78
CA ILE A 233 4.41 -11.23 -2.96
C ILE A 233 3.79 -11.82 -4.22
N ASN A 234 3.70 -13.16 -4.31
CA ASN A 234 3.02 -13.81 -5.42
C ASN A 234 1.51 -13.52 -5.37
N ALA A 235 0.86 -13.66 -4.21
CA ALA A 235 -0.54 -13.31 -4.02
C ALA A 235 -0.81 -11.82 -4.31
N TYR A 236 0.12 -10.94 -3.94
CA TYR A 236 0.01 -9.53 -4.26
C TYR A 236 0.11 -9.26 -5.77
N TRP A 237 1.02 -9.93 -6.48
CA TRP A 237 1.09 -9.85 -7.93
C TRP A 237 -0.18 -10.38 -8.60
N SER A 238 -0.73 -11.49 -8.11
CA SER A 238 -2.03 -12.03 -8.53
C SER A 238 -3.17 -11.02 -8.34
N MET A 239 -3.18 -10.32 -7.20
CA MET A 239 -4.15 -9.25 -6.91
C MET A 239 -4.05 -8.11 -7.91
N ILE A 240 -2.83 -7.70 -8.26
CA ILE A 240 -2.59 -6.62 -9.22
C ILE A 240 -3.03 -7.04 -10.62
N GLN A 241 -2.75 -8.28 -11.04
CA GLN A 241 -3.19 -8.80 -12.33
C GLN A 241 -4.72 -8.80 -12.44
N GLN A 242 -5.43 -9.31 -11.44
CA GLN A 242 -6.90 -9.28 -11.41
C GLN A 242 -7.43 -7.84 -11.32
N TYR A 243 -6.76 -6.95 -10.59
CA TYR A 243 -7.10 -5.53 -10.55
C TYR A 243 -6.95 -4.85 -11.90
N MET A 244 -5.96 -5.21 -12.73
CA MET A 244 -5.81 -4.59 -14.05
C MET A 244 -6.68 -5.23 -15.12
N ASP A 245 -7.11 -6.48 -14.95
CA ASP A 245 -7.90 -7.22 -15.93
C ASP A 245 -9.36 -6.77 -15.93
N VAL A 246 -9.77 -6.10 -17.01
CA VAL A 246 -11.17 -5.64 -17.19
C VAL A 246 -12.12 -6.76 -17.63
N SER A 247 -11.61 -7.97 -17.88
CA SER A 247 -12.43 -9.13 -18.25
C SER A 247 -13.20 -9.72 -17.07
N GLY A 248 -12.78 -9.42 -15.84
CA GLY A 248 -13.38 -9.95 -14.61
C GLY A 248 -13.54 -8.90 -13.51
N PRO A 249 -14.23 -9.24 -12.42
CA PRO A 249 -14.46 -8.34 -11.29
C PRO A 249 -13.16 -8.02 -10.55
N LEU A 250 -13.15 -6.87 -9.88
CA LEU A 250 -12.09 -6.47 -8.95
C LEU A 250 -11.84 -7.56 -7.90
N PRO A 251 -10.58 -7.69 -7.42
CA PRO A 251 -10.26 -8.63 -6.36
C PRO A 251 -11.17 -8.45 -5.14
N ASP A 252 -11.65 -9.56 -4.60
CA ASP A 252 -12.50 -9.55 -3.41
C ASP A 252 -11.66 -9.38 -2.15
N VAL A 253 -11.29 -8.13 -1.85
CA VAL A 253 -10.47 -7.77 -0.69
C VAL A 253 -11.01 -6.48 -0.05
N PRO A 254 -10.83 -6.27 1.27
CA PRO A 254 -11.42 -5.13 1.97
C PRO A 254 -11.00 -3.79 1.38
N ILE A 255 -9.79 -3.68 0.86
CA ILE A 255 -9.29 -2.43 0.29
C ILE A 255 -10.09 -1.95 -0.94
N PHE A 256 -10.72 -2.88 -1.68
CA PHE A 256 -11.51 -2.55 -2.86
C PHE A 256 -13.00 -2.39 -2.57
N GLU A 257 -13.47 -2.79 -1.39
CA GLU A 257 -14.89 -2.75 -1.00
C GLU A 257 -15.56 -1.39 -1.27
N PRO A 258 -14.94 -0.22 -0.96
CA PRO A 258 -15.56 1.08 -1.27
C PRO A 258 -15.76 1.33 -2.77
N PHE A 259 -14.99 0.67 -3.63
CA PHE A 259 -14.93 0.96 -5.06
C PHE A 259 -15.63 -0.09 -5.94
N ARG A 260 -16.06 -1.23 -5.37
CA ARG A 260 -16.67 -2.34 -6.12
C ARG A 260 -17.91 -1.90 -6.92
N GLN A 261 -18.76 -1.07 -6.32
CA GLN A 261 -19.96 -0.52 -6.98
C GLN A 261 -19.66 0.43 -8.15
N ARG A 262 -18.42 0.97 -8.24
CA ARG A 262 -18.01 1.93 -9.30
C ARG A 262 -17.44 1.27 -10.54
N ASP A 263 -17.01 0.02 -10.42
CA ASP A 263 -16.50 -0.77 -11.54
C ASP A 263 -17.68 -1.57 -12.12
N PRO A 264 -18.12 -1.29 -13.36
CA PRO A 264 -19.35 -1.88 -13.91
C PRO A 264 -19.28 -3.40 -14.05
N VAL A 265 -18.08 -3.96 -14.31
CA VAL A 265 -17.88 -5.42 -14.37
C VAL A 265 -18.03 -6.04 -12.98
N THR A 266 -17.47 -5.38 -11.97
CA THR A 266 -17.59 -5.81 -10.57
C THR A 266 -19.01 -5.68 -10.07
N GLU A 267 -19.68 -4.56 -10.34
CA GLU A 267 -21.07 -4.32 -9.95
C GLU A 267 -22.02 -5.36 -10.54
N ALA A 268 -21.85 -5.70 -11.83
CA ALA A 268 -22.64 -6.73 -12.48
C ALA A 268 -22.42 -8.12 -11.85
N ALA A 269 -21.16 -8.49 -11.58
CA ALA A 269 -20.81 -9.75 -10.95
C ALA A 269 -21.30 -9.86 -9.50
N ASP A 270 -21.22 -8.76 -8.74
CA ASP A 270 -21.71 -8.69 -7.35
C ASP A 270 -23.24 -8.81 -7.30
N ARG A 271 -23.94 -8.18 -8.27
CA ARG A 271 -25.40 -8.30 -8.42
C ARG A 271 -25.84 -9.72 -8.79
N GLU A 272 -25.09 -10.38 -9.67
CA GLU A 272 -25.39 -11.77 -10.08
C GLU A 272 -25.13 -12.76 -8.94
N SER A 273 -24.06 -12.58 -8.17
CA SER A 273 -23.72 -13.44 -7.03
C SER A 273 -24.54 -13.18 -5.77
N GLY A 274 -25.27 -12.05 -5.70
CA GLY A 274 -26.04 -11.66 -4.51
C GLY A 274 -25.15 -11.32 -3.31
N ARG A 275 -23.91 -10.88 -3.57
CA ARG A 275 -22.92 -10.51 -2.53
C ARG A 275 -23.41 -9.31 -1.72
N ASP A 276 -23.21 -9.34 -0.40
CA ASP A 276 -23.42 -8.17 0.47
C ASP A 276 -22.42 -7.04 0.13
N PRO A 277 -22.90 -5.83 -0.24
CA PRO A 277 -22.04 -4.67 -0.52
C PRO A 277 -21.24 -4.15 0.69
N PHE A 278 -21.63 -4.54 1.90
CA PHE A 278 -20.99 -4.13 3.15
C PHE A 278 -20.21 -5.28 3.82
N PHE A 279 -20.01 -6.40 3.12
CA PHE A 279 -19.37 -7.60 3.65
C PHE A 279 -18.06 -7.29 4.38
N TRP A 280 -17.13 -6.57 3.73
CA TRP A 280 -15.85 -6.21 4.35
C TRP A 280 -15.96 -5.02 5.30
N ARG A 281 -16.94 -4.13 5.12
CA ARG A 281 -17.15 -2.95 5.98
C ARG A 281 -17.64 -3.36 7.37
N ASN A 282 -18.47 -4.40 7.43
CA ASN A 282 -19.05 -4.93 8.66
C ASN A 282 -18.14 -5.95 9.35
N MET A 283 -17.10 -6.42 8.67
CA MET A 283 -16.20 -7.44 9.22
C MET A 283 -15.21 -6.85 10.22
N SER A 284 -15.24 -7.35 11.45
CA SER A 284 -14.26 -6.95 12.47
C SER A 284 -12.94 -7.72 12.33
N ASN A 285 -11.85 -7.13 12.83
CA ASN A 285 -10.53 -7.79 12.88
C ASN A 285 -10.51 -9.08 13.70
N ASP A 286 -11.38 -9.21 14.70
CA ASP A 286 -11.46 -10.40 15.54
C ASP A 286 -12.30 -11.48 14.86
N GLN A 287 -13.40 -11.09 14.19
CA GLN A 287 -14.19 -12.00 13.36
C GLN A 287 -13.37 -12.60 12.21
N TRP A 288 -12.63 -11.77 11.46
CA TRP A 288 -11.77 -12.26 10.39
C TRP A 288 -10.75 -13.29 10.90
N ARG A 289 -10.15 -13.02 12.05
CA ARG A 289 -9.15 -13.89 12.68
C ARG A 289 -9.74 -15.24 13.10
N GLY A 290 -10.94 -15.20 13.67
CA GLY A 290 -11.62 -16.40 14.15
C GLY A 290 -12.15 -17.28 13.03
N GLU A 291 -12.70 -16.67 11.97
CA GLU A 291 -13.49 -17.40 10.97
C GLU A 291 -12.73 -17.67 9.66
N TYR A 292 -11.80 -16.79 9.26
CA TYR A 292 -11.25 -16.81 7.90
C TYR A 292 -9.72 -16.94 7.84
N GLU A 293 -8.98 -16.45 8.83
CA GLU A 293 -7.51 -16.41 8.76
C GLU A 293 -6.86 -17.78 8.48
N SER A 294 -7.35 -18.84 9.14
CA SER A 294 -6.80 -20.18 9.01
C SER A 294 -6.97 -20.76 7.59
N ASP A 295 -8.18 -20.66 7.03
CA ASP A 295 -8.48 -21.08 5.66
C ASP A 295 -7.64 -20.28 4.65
N TYR A 296 -7.49 -18.97 4.84
CA TYR A 296 -6.64 -18.15 3.97
C TYR A 296 -5.17 -18.54 4.05
N GLN A 297 -4.63 -18.76 5.25
CA GLN A 297 -3.25 -19.21 5.41
C GLN A 297 -3.04 -20.59 4.78
N GLN A 298 -3.99 -21.51 4.91
CA GLN A 298 -3.95 -22.81 4.25
C GLN A 298 -3.96 -22.66 2.73
N ARG A 299 -4.87 -21.87 2.16
CA ARG A 299 -4.90 -21.59 0.71
C ARG A 299 -3.59 -21.01 0.21
N LEU A 300 -2.99 -20.07 0.94
CA LEU A 300 -1.70 -19.48 0.58
C LEU A 300 -0.56 -20.51 0.68
N GLN A 301 -0.58 -21.38 1.69
CA GLN A 301 0.41 -22.44 1.87
C GLN A 301 0.31 -23.51 0.78
N HIS A 302 -0.91 -23.90 0.40
CA HIS A 302 -1.17 -24.89 -0.65
C HIS A 302 -1.12 -24.30 -2.06
N ALA A 303 -1.22 -22.99 -2.22
CA ALA A 303 -1.03 -22.34 -3.49
C ALA A 303 0.38 -22.62 -4.01
N ASP A 304 0.43 -23.38 -5.09
CA ASP A 304 1.66 -23.59 -5.83
C ASP A 304 1.81 -22.48 -6.89
N PHE A 305 2.64 -21.50 -6.54
CA PHE A 305 3.02 -20.42 -7.44
C PHE A 305 4.16 -20.81 -8.40
N ASN A 306 4.69 -22.03 -8.29
CA ASN A 306 5.78 -22.58 -9.08
C ASN A 306 5.31 -23.70 -10.04
N GLU A 307 4.22 -24.42 -9.74
CA GLU A 307 3.76 -25.54 -10.56
C GLU A 307 3.15 -25.12 -11.90
N HIS A 308 3.48 -25.93 -12.90
CA HIS A 308 3.15 -25.88 -14.31
C HIS A 308 1.65 -26.06 -14.63
N SER A 309 0.75 -25.71 -13.71
CA SER A 309 -0.71 -25.71 -13.92
C SER A 309 -1.22 -24.41 -14.54
N TYR A 310 -0.32 -23.47 -14.83
CA TYR A 310 -0.58 -22.34 -15.73
C TYR A 310 -0.31 -22.84 -17.14
N HIS A 311 -1.33 -22.87 -18.01
CA HIS A 311 -1.14 -23.03 -19.44
C HIS A 311 0.07 -22.20 -19.85
N SER A 312 1.14 -22.86 -20.32
CA SER A 312 2.35 -22.27 -20.93
C SER A 312 2.22 -20.76 -21.07
N CYS A 313 2.67 -20.03 -20.04
CA CYS A 313 2.35 -18.64 -19.74
C CYS A 313 1.78 -17.85 -20.93
N ILE A 314 0.51 -17.44 -20.85
CA ILE A 314 -0.22 -16.81 -21.98
C ILE A 314 0.57 -15.60 -22.52
N LEU A 315 1.26 -14.82 -21.68
CA LEU A 315 2.21 -13.81 -22.18
C LEU A 315 3.45 -14.41 -22.84
N ASP A 316 4.06 -15.44 -22.26
CA ASP A 316 5.32 -16.03 -22.74
C ASP A 316 5.16 -16.62 -24.15
N ALA A 317 3.96 -17.10 -24.49
CA ALA A 317 3.62 -17.53 -25.85
C ALA A 317 3.51 -16.36 -26.84
N HIS A 318 3.18 -15.15 -26.35
CA HIS A 318 2.97 -13.94 -27.14
C HIS A 318 4.23 -13.06 -27.25
N ILE A 319 5.35 -13.43 -26.62
CA ILE A 319 6.61 -12.66 -26.63
C ILE A 319 7.56 -13.22 -27.68
N GLN A 320 7.88 -12.41 -28.69
CA GLN A 320 8.82 -12.78 -29.74
C GLN A 320 10.27 -12.65 -29.24
N GLY A 321 10.85 -13.69 -28.62
CA GLY A 321 12.26 -13.72 -28.22
C GLY A 321 12.51 -13.28 -26.78
N ARG A 322 12.99 -14.22 -25.95
CA ARG A 322 13.24 -14.01 -24.52
C ARG A 322 14.62 -13.43 -24.25
N GLY A 323 14.70 -12.49 -23.30
CA GLY A 323 15.98 -12.05 -22.74
C GLY A 323 16.93 -11.42 -23.76
N LEU A 324 16.39 -10.89 -24.85
CA LEU A 324 17.17 -10.12 -25.80
C LEU A 324 17.49 -8.74 -25.20
N PRO A 325 18.67 -8.18 -25.49
CA PRO A 325 19.03 -6.85 -25.01
C PRO A 325 18.02 -5.82 -25.50
N LEU A 326 17.90 -4.73 -24.76
CA LEU A 326 17.09 -3.56 -25.15
C LEU A 326 17.40 -3.20 -26.61
N PRO A 327 16.39 -2.93 -27.46
CA PRO A 327 16.65 -2.33 -28.75
C PRO A 327 17.40 -1.00 -28.55
N ASP A 328 18.28 -0.62 -29.49
CA ASP A 328 19.22 0.51 -29.39
C ASP A 328 18.57 1.91 -29.26
N GLY A 329 17.25 2.00 -29.05
CA GLY A 329 16.52 3.25 -28.83
C GLY A 329 15.35 3.11 -27.85
N PRO A 330 15.07 4.15 -27.03
CA PRO A 330 13.91 4.14 -26.13
C PRO A 330 12.61 4.17 -26.94
N GLN A 331 11.79 3.12 -26.85
CA GLN A 331 10.48 3.05 -27.51
C GLN A 331 9.30 3.48 -26.63
N GLY A 332 9.54 3.85 -25.37
CA GLY A 332 8.51 4.48 -24.55
C GLY A 332 8.31 5.91 -25.03
N ALA A 333 7.12 6.23 -25.55
CA ALA A 333 6.74 7.60 -25.86
C ALA A 333 6.91 8.46 -24.60
N MET A 334 7.98 9.25 -24.53
CA MET A 334 8.00 10.42 -23.67
C MET A 334 7.01 11.39 -24.29
N LEU A 335 5.76 11.34 -23.85
CA LEU A 335 4.85 12.45 -24.07
C LEU A 335 5.47 13.65 -23.33
N ALA A 336 5.84 14.64 -24.12
CA ALA A 336 6.53 15.87 -23.73
C ALA A 336 5.73 16.69 -22.72
#